data_AF-A0A956Q377-F1
#
_entry.id   AF-A0A956Q377-F1
#
_cell.length_a   1.000
_cell.length_b   1.000
_cell.length_c   1.000
_cell.angle_alpha   90.00
_cell.angle_beta   90.00
_cell.angle_gamma   90.00
#
_symmetry.space_group_name_H-M   'P 1'
#
loop_
_entity.id
_entity.type
_entity.pdbx_description
1 polymer ?
#
loop_
_entity_poly.entity_id
_entity_poly.type
_entity_poly.pdbx_seq_one_letter_code
_entity_poly.pdbx_strand_id
1 'polypeptide(L)' 'MTAAASPNTRIEPASHATSGSEVLIGGCPVSDLARQFGTPLYVLDQASLTGMARAYQAML' A
#
# COMPACT_ATOMS: atom_id res chain seq x y z
N MET A 1 6.47 22.88 20.56
CA MET A 1 5.42 22.42 19.63
C MET A 1 5.96 21.21 18.90
N THR A 2 5.65 20.01 19.37
CA THR A 2 6.09 18.75 18.73
C THR A 2 5.25 18.55 17.47
N ALA A 3 5.87 18.48 16.30
CA ALA A 3 5.17 18.11 15.07
C ALA A 3 4.52 16.74 15.27
N ALA A 4 3.23 16.61 14.95
CA ALA A 4 2.56 15.32 14.97
C ALA A 4 3.32 14.36 14.04
N ALA A 5 3.60 13.15 14.53
CA ALA A 5 4.33 12.15 13.74
C ALA A 5 3.54 11.82 12.47
N SER A 6 4.22 11.83 11.32
CA SER A 6 3.63 11.45 10.04
C SER A 6 3.05 10.03 10.11
N PRO A 7 1.83 9.79 9.61
CA PRO A 7 1.28 8.43 9.54
C PRO A 7 1.98 7.58 8.47
N ASN A 8 2.71 8.20 7.52
CA ASN A 8 3.50 7.53 6.49
C ASN A 8 4.89 7.15 7.03
N THR A 9 5.00 6.00 7.69
CA THR A 9 6.27 5.53 8.30
C THR A 9 6.85 4.27 7.64
N ARG A 10 6.10 3.62 6.74
CA ARG A 10 6.53 2.45 5.96
C ARG A 10 6.60 2.80 4.47
N ILE A 11 7.49 2.11 3.76
CA ILE A 11 7.63 2.24 2.30
C ILE A 11 6.68 1.28 1.59
N GLU A 12 6.46 0.12 2.20
CA GLU A 12 5.57 -0.92 1.73
C GLU A 12 4.09 -0.53 1.93
N PRO A 13 3.22 -0.92 1.00
CA PRO A 13 1.78 -0.76 1.18
C PRO A 13 1.24 -1.49 2.41
N ALA A 14 0.18 -0.98 3.01
CA ALA A 14 -0.47 -1.52 4.19
C ALA A 14 -0.92 -2.98 4.01
N SER A 15 -1.36 -3.37 2.80
CA SER A 15 -1.77 -4.74 2.47
C SER A 15 -0.63 -5.63 1.96
N HIS A 16 0.62 -5.19 2.05
CA HIS A 16 1.78 -5.98 1.63
C HIS A 16 1.83 -7.31 2.41
N ALA A 17 1.90 -8.40 1.65
CA ALA A 17 2.17 -9.73 2.18
C ALA A 17 3.11 -10.49 1.24
N THR A 18 3.76 -11.52 1.77
CA THR A 18 4.55 -12.46 0.98
C THR A 18 3.95 -13.86 1.10
N SER A 19 3.95 -14.61 0.00
CA SER A 19 3.54 -16.02 -0.02
C SER A 19 4.52 -16.81 -0.88
N GLY A 20 5.45 -17.50 -0.21
CA GLY A 20 6.57 -18.14 -0.90
C GLY A 20 7.43 -17.09 -1.62
N SER A 21 7.51 -17.20 -2.96
CA SER A 21 8.24 -16.26 -3.83
C SER A 21 7.37 -15.13 -4.37
N GLU A 22 6.08 -15.08 -4.05
CA GLU A 22 5.15 -14.06 -4.53
C GLU A 22 5.05 -12.90 -3.52
N VAL A 23 4.95 -11.69 -4.08
CA VAL A 23 4.53 -10.49 -3.34
C VAL A 23 3.06 -10.27 -3.64
N LEU A 24 2.28 -10.05 -2.60
CA LEU A 24 0.85 -9.80 -2.67
C LEU A 24 0.57 -8.36 -2.25
N ILE A 25 -0.23 -7.65 -3.04
CA ILE A 25 -0.79 -6.34 -2.68
C ILE A 25 -2.32 -6.46 -2.78
N GLY A 26 -3.03 -6.11 -1.71
CA GLY A 26 -4.48 -6.27 -1.65
C GLY A 26 -4.95 -7.73 -1.73
N GLY A 27 -4.05 -8.69 -1.46
CA GLY A 27 -4.30 -10.12 -1.66
C GLY A 27 -4.06 -10.62 -3.10
N CYS A 28 -3.67 -9.75 -4.03
CA CYS A 28 -3.37 -10.12 -5.41
C CYS A 28 -1.85 -10.33 -5.61
N PRO A 29 -1.41 -11.46 -6.18
CA PRO A 29 -0.01 -11.63 -6.59
C PRO A 29 0.39 -10.57 -7.62
N VAL A 30 1.48 -9.87 -7.39
CA VAL A 30 1.97 -8.82 -8.31
C VAL A 30 2.35 -9.42 -9.67
N SER A 31 2.80 -10.68 -9.70
CA SER A 31 3.12 -11.38 -10.95
C SER A 31 1.88 -11.63 -11.83
N ASP A 32 0.72 -11.88 -11.21
CA ASP A 32 -0.56 -12.04 -11.92
C ASP A 32 -1.00 -10.70 -12.51
N LEU A 33 -0.91 -9.62 -11.73
CA LEU A 33 -1.24 -8.26 -12.19
C LEU A 33 -0.34 -7.83 -13.37
N ALA A 34 0.96 -8.09 -13.29
CA ALA A 34 1.90 -7.78 -14.38
C ALA A 34 1.58 -8.57 -15.66
N ARG A 35 1.17 -9.84 -15.54
CA ARG A 35 0.74 -10.66 -16.70
C ARG A 35 -0.56 -10.15 -17.31
N GLN A 36 -1.50 -9.71 -16.48
CA GLN A 36 -2.82 -9.25 -16.92
C GLN A 36 -2.79 -7.86 -17.56
N PHE A 37 -2.04 -6.93 -16.96
CA PHE A 37 -2.08 -5.51 -17.31
C PHE A 37 -0.81 -5.00 -18.03
N GLY A 38 0.24 -5.83 -18.13
CA GLY A 38 1.52 -5.47 -18.74
C GLY A 38 2.43 -4.68 -17.81
N THR A 39 3.61 -4.30 -18.32
CA THR A 39 4.59 -3.48 -17.58
C THR A 39 5.08 -2.31 -18.45
N PRO A 40 5.43 -1.15 -17.85
CA PRO A 40 5.40 -0.83 -16.42
C PRO A 40 3.98 -0.72 -15.85
N LEU A 41 3.79 -1.16 -14.60
CA LEU A 41 2.50 -1.16 -13.90
C LEU A 41 2.60 -0.43 -12.56
N TYR A 42 1.69 0.53 -12.35
CA TYR A 42 1.49 1.14 -11.03
C TYR A 42 0.35 0.42 -10.30
N VAL A 43 0.63 -0.10 -9.12
CA VAL A 43 -0.36 -0.75 -8.24
C VAL A 43 -0.57 0.15 -7.04
N LEU A 44 -1.81 0.62 -6.86
CA LEU A 44 -2.21 1.41 -5.71
C LEU A 44 -2.97 0.53 -4.72
N ASP A 45 -2.57 0.56 -3.45
CA ASP A 45 -3.22 -0.19 -2.39
C ASP A 45 -4.33 0.63 -1.73
N GLN A 46 -5.57 0.15 -1.83
CA GLN A 46 -6.73 0.80 -1.24
C GLN A 46 -6.60 0.94 0.29
N ALA A 47 -6.04 -0.07 0.96
CA ALA A 47 -5.90 -0.06 2.42
C ALA A 47 -4.95 1.06 2.86
N SER A 48 -3.82 1.23 2.15
CA SER A 48 -2.90 2.35 2.33
C SER A 48 -3.58 3.69 2.14
N LEU A 49 -4.23 3.91 0.99
CA LEU A 49 -4.84 5.20 0.66
C LEU A 49 -5.93 5.59 1.67
N THR A 50 -6.83 4.66 1.97
CA THR A 50 -7.95 4.92 2.89
C THR A 50 -7.46 5.08 4.33
N GLY A 51 -6.48 4.27 4.75
CA GLY A 51 -5.89 4.36 6.09
C GLY A 51 -5.21 5.70 6.32
N MET A 52 -4.43 6.17 5.36
CA MET A 52 -3.76 7.47 5.45
C MET A 52 -4.74 8.64 5.44
N ALA A 53 -5.75 8.61 4.57
CA ALA A 53 -6.79 9.63 4.56
C ALA A 53 -7.49 9.78 5.92
N ARG A 54 -7.86 8.65 6.55
CA ARG A 54 -8.46 8.64 7.90
C ARG A 54 -7.49 9.10 8.98
N ALA A 55 -6.23 8.72 8.91
CA ALA A 55 -5.21 9.13 9.88
C ALA A 55 -5.00 10.65 9.86
N TYR A 56 -4.90 11.25 8.67
CA TYR A 56 -4.81 12.71 8.54
C TYR A 56 -6.09 13.42 8.99
N GLN A 57 -7.27 12.88 8.65
CA GLN A 57 -8.54 13.44 9.09
C GLN A 57 -8.64 13.51 10.63
N ALA A 58 -8.14 12.49 11.34
CA ALA A 58 -8.18 12.43 12.80
C ALA A 58 -7.18 13.37 13.50
N MET A 59 -6.26 14.00 12.74
CA MET A 59 -5.28 14.96 13.25
C MET A 59 -5.69 16.43 13.03
N LEU A 60 -6.82 16.68 12.35
CA LEU A 60 -7.44 18.00 12.20
C LEU A 60 -8.29 18.34 13.43
#